data_AF-Q7URK4-F1
#
_entry.id   AF-Q7URK4-F1
#
_cell.length_a   1.000
_cell.length_b   1.000
_cell.length_c   1.000
_cell.angle_alpha   90.00
_cell.angle_beta   90.00
_cell.angle_gamma   90.00
#
_symmetry.space_group_name_H-M   'P 1'
#
loop_
_entity.id
_entity.type
_entity.pdbx_description
1 polymer ?
#
loop_
_entity_poly.entity_id
_entity_poly.type
_entity_poly.pdbx_seq_one_letter_code
_entity_poly.pdbx_strand_id
1 'polypeptide(L)'
;MSVLNRRSFRYPIAFLLFACLCVAGFFAGYRTGFSSGYSSGRAKYQSEDPYPVVYQVGDLIRATRDAGVSPDTPLDFSTLMRVTQSMVFPAEWEQLGGNCSMASFPSLELLVIDATSGVHARTKELFEDMDSLKPAIAEKEQERLQLKRMQQEQVSKALEPVSKRLGETLVPIDGDVKLTGKWDVKIVAPDGKPATNQYTFIDQETFEAESSDPFFKSGKQWFSVSDGAMVAIGAGFHAAMNSDDALILVPTNDPTTYLRLTRTDI
;
A
#
# COMPACT_ATOMS: atom_id res chain seq x y z
N MET A 1 -76.09 24.02 15.26
CA MET A 1 -75.29 24.14 16.51
C MET A 1 -74.73 22.77 16.85
N SER A 2 -73.45 22.50 16.58
CA SER A 2 -72.77 21.29 17.04
C SER A 2 -71.88 21.63 18.24
N VAL A 3 -72.08 20.92 19.34
CA VAL A 3 -71.30 21.06 20.57
C VAL A 3 -70.07 20.16 20.44
N LEU A 4 -68.91 20.76 20.21
CA LEU A 4 -67.63 20.04 20.15
C LEU A 4 -67.25 19.53 21.56
N ASN A 5 -67.18 18.20 21.66
CA ASN A 5 -66.92 17.45 22.87
C ASN A 5 -65.46 17.59 23.33
N ARG A 6 -65.21 18.46 24.32
CA ARG A 6 -63.89 18.91 24.79
C ARG A 6 -63.11 17.92 25.68
N ARG A 7 -63.55 16.66 25.82
CA ARG A 7 -63.00 15.70 26.81
C ARG A 7 -62.03 14.65 26.27
N SER A 8 -61.84 14.48 24.96
CA SER A 8 -60.96 13.40 24.44
C SER A 8 -59.48 13.75 24.28
N PHE A 9 -59.08 15.02 24.46
CA PHE A 9 -57.69 15.46 24.22
C PHE A 9 -56.74 15.41 25.44
N ARG A 10 -57.21 14.99 26.63
CA ARG A 10 -56.38 15.00 27.85
C ARG A 10 -55.44 13.80 28.00
N TYR A 11 -55.82 12.65 27.46
CA TYR A 11 -55.02 11.42 27.53
C TYR A 11 -53.73 11.44 26.67
N PRO A 12 -53.70 11.97 25.43
CA PRO A 12 -52.47 11.97 24.64
C PRO A 12 -51.40 12.93 25.19
N ILE A 13 -51.79 14.04 25.80
CA ILE A 13 -50.86 15.02 26.37
C ILE A 13 -50.13 14.43 27.60
N ALA A 14 -50.86 13.75 28.49
CA ALA A 14 -50.25 13.13 29.67
C ALA A 14 -49.25 12.03 29.29
N PHE A 15 -49.57 11.21 28.29
CA PHE A 15 -48.67 10.18 27.78
C PHE A 15 -47.40 10.77 27.14
N LEU A 16 -47.56 11.85 26.36
CA LEU A 16 -46.42 12.55 25.73
C LEU A 16 -45.49 13.16 26.79
N LEU A 17 -46.05 13.80 27.83
CA LEU A 17 -45.26 14.35 28.93
C LEU A 17 -44.51 13.26 29.71
N PHE A 18 -45.14 12.11 29.95
CA PHE A 18 -44.48 10.98 30.59
C PHE A 18 -43.33 10.43 29.73
N ALA A 19 -43.54 10.27 28.42
CA ALA A 19 -42.48 9.85 27.50
C ALA A 19 -41.30 10.84 27.50
N CYS A 20 -41.57 12.15 27.46
CA CYS A 20 -40.52 13.18 27.58
C CYS A 20 -39.76 13.08 28.91
N LEU A 21 -40.45 12.79 30.03
CA LEU A 21 -39.81 12.63 31.34
C LEU A 21 -38.92 11.38 31.40
N CYS A 22 -39.34 10.26 30.80
CA CYS A 22 -38.52 9.06 30.69
C CYS A 22 -37.25 9.29 29.87
N VAL A 23 -37.36 9.98 28.74
CA VAL A 23 -36.21 10.33 27.90
C VAL A 23 -35.26 11.29 28.63
N ALA A 24 -35.80 12.32 29.30
CA ALA A 24 -34.99 13.24 30.09
C ALA A 24 -34.27 12.55 31.25
N GLY A 25 -34.94 11.63 31.95
CA GLY A 25 -34.34 10.82 33.01
C GLY A 25 -33.22 9.92 32.48
N PHE A 26 -33.41 9.29 31.32
CA PHE A 26 -32.38 8.51 30.65
C PHE A 26 -31.14 9.35 30.32
N PHE A 27 -31.32 10.52 29.72
CA PHE A 27 -30.19 11.42 29.40
C PHE A 27 -29.50 11.97 30.65
N ALA A 28 -30.24 12.30 31.71
CA ALA A 28 -29.66 12.76 32.98
C ALA A 28 -28.84 11.66 33.67
N GLY A 29 -29.37 10.43 33.67
CA GLY A 29 -28.65 9.24 34.16
C GLY A 29 -27.39 8.95 33.34
N TYR A 30 -27.49 9.01 32.01
CA TYR A 30 -26.35 8.81 31.11
C TYR A 30 -25.25 9.86 31.35
N ARG A 31 -25.61 11.15 31.42
CA ARG A 31 -24.65 12.23 31.63
C ARG A 31 -23.93 12.12 32.99
N THR A 32 -24.67 11.77 34.04
CA THR A 32 -24.13 11.67 35.41
C THR A 32 -23.31 10.40 35.61
N GLY A 33 -23.79 9.28 35.09
CA GLY A 33 -23.06 8.00 35.12
C GLY A 33 -21.78 8.05 34.29
N PHE A 34 -21.84 8.67 33.12
CA PHE A 34 -20.67 8.86 32.26
C PHE A 34 -19.64 9.79 32.91
N SER A 35 -20.04 10.95 33.44
CA SER A 35 -19.08 11.87 34.09
C SER A 35 -18.46 11.28 35.36
N SER A 36 -19.24 10.60 36.19
CA SER A 36 -18.77 9.97 37.44
C SER A 36 -17.90 8.73 37.16
N GLY A 37 -18.30 7.86 36.22
CA GLY A 37 -17.52 6.69 35.83
C GLY A 37 -16.22 7.07 35.11
N TYR A 38 -16.26 8.08 34.25
CA TYR A 38 -15.08 8.55 33.53
C TYR A 38 -14.09 9.29 34.45
N SER A 39 -14.58 10.08 35.41
CA SER A 39 -13.72 10.77 36.39
C SER A 39 -13.11 9.84 37.44
N SER A 40 -13.87 8.87 37.96
CA SER A 40 -13.35 7.86 38.89
C SER A 40 -12.39 6.87 38.21
N GLY A 41 -12.65 6.50 36.96
CA GLY A 41 -11.73 5.72 36.14
C GLY A 41 -10.41 6.46 35.90
N ARG A 42 -10.47 7.74 35.48
CA ARG A 42 -9.25 8.56 35.30
C ARG A 42 -8.46 8.74 36.59
N ALA A 43 -9.12 8.95 37.73
CA ALA A 43 -8.43 9.09 39.01
C ALA A 43 -7.65 7.83 39.38
N LYS A 44 -8.20 6.64 39.10
CA LYS A 44 -7.51 5.35 39.30
C LYS A 44 -6.27 5.23 38.41
N TYR A 45 -6.37 5.59 37.13
CA TYR A 45 -5.24 5.54 36.20
C TYR A 45 -4.16 6.58 36.50
N GLN A 46 -4.56 7.77 36.97
CA GLN A 46 -3.64 8.83 37.37
C GLN A 46 -2.90 8.53 38.68
N SER A 47 -3.42 7.62 39.50
CA SER A 47 -2.77 7.16 40.74
C SER A 47 -1.95 5.89 40.59
N GLU A 48 -1.90 5.31 39.38
CA GLU A 48 -1.17 4.07 39.12
C GLU A 48 0.26 4.40 38.70
N ASP A 49 1.23 3.81 39.40
CA ASP A 49 2.62 3.89 39.00
C ASP A 49 2.83 3.03 37.73
N PRO A 50 3.58 3.52 36.73
CA PRO A 50 3.97 2.73 35.56
C PRO A 50 4.70 1.45 35.98
N TYR A 51 4.47 0.37 35.25
CA TYR A 51 5.22 -0.87 35.40
C TYR A 51 5.60 -1.48 34.05
N PRO A 52 6.76 -2.16 33.97
CA PRO A 52 7.21 -2.73 32.71
C PRO A 52 6.46 -4.02 32.37
N VAL A 53 6.01 -4.12 31.12
CA VAL A 53 5.47 -5.33 30.50
C VAL A 53 6.21 -5.61 29.19
N VAL A 54 6.50 -6.89 28.97
CA VAL A 54 7.18 -7.37 27.76
C VAL A 54 6.15 -7.94 26.79
N TYR A 55 6.16 -7.44 25.56
CA TYR A 55 5.32 -7.89 24.46
C TYR A 55 6.17 -8.59 23.39
N GLN A 56 5.75 -9.79 22.99
CA GLN A 56 6.35 -10.50 21.87
C GLN A 56 5.67 -10.05 20.57
N VAL A 57 6.36 -9.28 19.75
CA VAL A 57 5.79 -8.61 18.56
C VAL A 57 6.51 -8.96 17.26
N GLY A 58 7.48 -9.87 17.32
CA GLY A 58 8.24 -10.34 16.16
C GLY A 58 7.36 -10.75 14.98
N ASP A 59 6.37 -11.60 15.25
CA ASP A 59 5.44 -12.07 14.21
C ASP A 59 4.60 -10.95 13.60
N LEU A 60 4.26 -9.91 14.37
CA LEU A 60 3.52 -8.74 13.85
C LEU A 60 4.37 -7.94 12.88
N ILE A 61 5.64 -7.71 13.22
CA ILE A 61 6.58 -6.96 12.38
C ILE A 61 6.93 -7.77 11.13
N ARG A 62 7.12 -9.09 11.26
CA ARG A 62 7.40 -9.98 10.12
C ARG A 62 6.23 -10.06 9.14
N ALA A 63 4.99 -10.11 9.63
CA ALA A 63 3.80 -10.20 8.78
C ALA A 63 3.49 -8.92 7.99
N THR A 64 4.01 -7.77 8.44
CA THR A 64 3.81 -6.46 7.80
C THR A 64 5.01 -6.00 6.98
N ARG A 65 5.98 -6.89 6.81
CA ARG A 65 7.24 -6.62 6.13
C ARG A 65 7.07 -6.66 4.61
N ASP A 66 7.79 -5.81 3.90
CA ASP A 66 7.79 -5.82 2.44
C ASP A 66 8.30 -7.15 1.87
N ALA A 67 7.56 -7.66 0.88
CA ALA A 67 7.89 -8.85 0.11
C ALA A 67 9.17 -8.62 -0.70
N GLY A 68 10.32 -8.96 -0.15
CA GLY A 68 11.63 -8.77 -0.81
C GLY A 68 12.77 -8.51 0.17
N VAL A 69 12.47 -8.17 1.42
CA VAL A 69 13.51 -7.95 2.42
C VAL A 69 13.92 -9.30 3.04
N SER A 70 15.22 -9.61 3.02
CA SER A 70 15.78 -10.90 3.49
C SER A 70 15.35 -11.25 4.92
N PRO A 71 15.01 -12.50 5.25
CA PRO A 71 14.65 -12.92 6.61
C PRO A 71 15.65 -12.48 7.70
N ASP A 72 16.92 -12.31 7.30
CA ASP A 72 18.06 -11.97 8.16
C ASP A 72 18.23 -10.47 8.42
N THR A 73 17.51 -9.58 7.72
CA THR A 73 17.58 -8.15 8.05
C THR A 73 16.92 -7.89 9.40
N PRO A 74 17.56 -7.10 10.29
CA PRO A 74 16.98 -6.73 11.58
C PRO A 74 15.56 -6.17 11.44
N LEU A 75 14.68 -6.60 12.34
CA LEU A 75 13.31 -6.09 12.41
C LEU A 75 13.32 -4.61 12.78
N ASP A 76 12.60 -3.79 12.01
CA ASP A 76 12.40 -2.38 12.33
C ASP A 76 11.16 -2.21 13.23
N PHE A 77 11.42 -1.84 14.48
CA PHE A 77 10.37 -1.57 15.46
C PHE A 77 9.82 -0.15 15.37
N SER A 78 10.47 0.75 14.62
CA SER A 78 10.17 2.18 14.64
C SER A 78 8.74 2.49 14.22
N THR A 79 8.22 1.75 13.24
CA THR A 79 6.84 1.89 12.76
C THR A 79 5.84 1.39 13.80
N LEU A 80 6.06 0.20 14.37
CA LEU A 80 5.18 -0.35 15.41
C LEU A 80 5.15 0.57 16.63
N MET A 81 6.32 1.02 17.11
CA MET A 81 6.43 1.93 18.25
C MET A 81 5.67 3.24 18.00
N ARG A 82 5.78 3.82 16.80
CA ARG A 82 5.08 5.04 16.41
C ARG A 82 3.56 4.85 16.33
N VAL A 83 3.12 3.71 15.81
CA VAL A 83 1.68 3.36 15.78
C VAL A 83 1.15 3.21 17.19
N THR A 84 1.85 2.47 18.06
CA THR A 84 1.48 2.35 19.49
C THR A 84 1.40 3.72 20.15
N GLN A 85 2.40 4.58 19.96
CA GLN A 85 2.41 5.92 20.55
C GLN A 85 1.26 6.82 20.07
N SER A 86 0.91 6.73 18.79
CA SER A 86 -0.13 7.57 18.19
C SER A 86 -1.56 7.07 18.44
N MET A 87 -1.73 5.77 18.72
CA MET A 87 -3.06 5.17 18.92
C MET A 87 -3.39 4.87 20.38
N VAL A 88 -2.38 4.63 21.22
CA VAL A 88 -2.56 4.30 22.64
C VAL A 88 -2.24 5.54 23.46
N PHE A 89 -3.27 6.23 23.97
CA PHE A 89 -3.16 7.39 24.85
C PHE A 89 -1.96 8.32 24.56
N PRO A 90 -1.96 9.06 23.43
CA PRO A 90 -0.76 9.74 22.94
C PRO A 90 -0.08 10.68 23.95
N ALA A 91 -0.86 11.36 24.79
CA ALA A 91 -0.34 12.29 25.79
C ALA A 91 0.43 11.62 26.94
N GLU A 92 0.34 10.30 27.09
CA GLU A 92 0.95 9.56 28.21
C GLU A 92 2.41 9.19 27.94
N TRP A 93 2.93 9.33 26.71
CA TRP A 93 4.29 8.94 26.36
C TRP A 93 5.33 10.03 26.71
N GLU A 94 6.52 9.61 27.10
CA GLU A 94 7.65 10.47 27.51
C GLU A 94 7.99 11.55 26.45
N GLN A 95 7.89 11.21 25.16
CA GLN A 95 8.13 12.14 24.05
C GLN A 95 7.17 13.33 24.03
N LEU A 96 6.02 13.21 24.67
CA LEU A 96 4.99 14.26 24.81
C LEU A 96 4.87 14.77 26.26
N GLY A 97 5.84 14.43 27.12
CA GLY A 97 5.89 14.85 28.52
C GLY A 97 5.07 13.98 29.48
N GLY A 98 4.65 12.79 29.04
CA GLY A 98 3.97 11.81 29.89
C GLY A 98 4.92 10.86 30.62
N ASN A 99 4.34 9.93 31.40
CA ASN A 99 5.09 9.05 32.30
C ASN A 99 5.36 7.64 31.72
N CYS A 100 4.88 7.35 30.50
CA CYS A 100 5.05 6.04 29.87
C CYS A 100 6.25 6.03 28.93
N SER A 101 6.99 4.93 28.92
CA SER A 101 8.13 4.73 28.03
C SER A 101 8.03 3.40 27.28
N MET A 102 8.78 3.29 26.19
CA MET A 102 8.85 2.06 25.40
C MET A 102 10.25 1.87 24.81
N ALA A 103 10.70 0.63 24.76
CA ALA A 103 11.99 0.24 24.20
C ALA A 103 11.88 -1.09 23.46
N SER A 104 12.57 -1.20 22.33
CA SER A 104 12.64 -2.44 21.56
C SER A 104 13.89 -3.26 21.93
N PHE A 105 13.76 -4.57 21.84
CA PHE A 105 14.86 -5.53 21.94
C PHE A 105 14.87 -6.39 20.67
N PRO A 106 15.45 -5.90 19.57
CA PRO A 106 15.32 -6.54 18.25
C PRO A 106 15.85 -7.98 18.20
N SER A 107 16.92 -8.30 18.95
CA SER A 107 17.51 -9.64 18.99
C SER A 107 16.59 -10.72 19.58
N LEU A 108 15.61 -10.32 20.40
CA LEU A 108 14.62 -11.22 21.00
C LEU A 108 13.22 -11.00 20.42
N GLU A 109 13.09 -10.06 19.48
CA GLU A 109 11.83 -9.66 18.88
C GLU A 109 10.78 -9.16 19.89
N LEU A 110 11.26 -8.49 20.94
CA LEU A 110 10.44 -8.01 22.06
C LEU A 110 10.30 -6.49 22.06
N LEU A 111 9.15 -6.03 22.55
CA LEU A 111 8.89 -4.64 22.88
C LEU A 111 8.58 -4.55 24.38
N VAL A 112 9.36 -3.76 25.11
CA VAL A 112 9.12 -3.48 26.52
C VAL A 112 8.42 -2.15 26.62
N ILE A 113 7.30 -2.11 27.34
CA ILE A 113 6.52 -0.90 27.59
C ILE A 113 6.42 -0.74 29.09
N ASP A 114 6.79 0.43 29.60
CA ASP A 114 6.62 0.81 30.99
C ASP A 114 5.48 1.83 31.07
N ALA A 115 4.31 1.40 31.56
CA ALA A 115 3.09 2.20 31.49
C ALA A 115 2.06 1.81 32.56
N THR A 116 0.95 2.55 32.61
CA THR A 116 -0.19 2.24 33.49
C THR A 116 -1.05 1.10 32.92
N SER A 117 -1.89 0.47 33.75
CA SER A 117 -2.71 -0.67 33.34
C SER A 117 -3.66 -0.34 32.17
N GLY A 118 -4.16 0.89 32.10
CA GLY A 118 -5.00 1.35 30.99
C GLY A 118 -4.27 1.39 29.66
N VAL A 119 -3.01 1.87 29.67
CA VAL A 119 -2.13 1.87 28.50
C VAL A 119 -1.80 0.43 28.08
N HIS A 120 -1.53 -0.46 29.04
CA HIS A 120 -1.30 -1.87 28.74
C HIS A 120 -2.50 -2.58 28.14
N ALA A 121 -3.69 -2.35 28.68
CA ALA A 121 -4.94 -2.92 28.14
C ALA A 121 -5.15 -2.49 26.69
N ARG A 122 -5.01 -1.18 26.42
CA ARG A 122 -5.21 -0.64 25.07
C ARG A 122 -4.11 -1.05 24.09
N THR A 123 -2.87 -1.21 24.57
CA THR A 123 -1.78 -1.77 23.76
C THR A 123 -2.06 -3.21 23.37
N LYS A 124 -2.57 -4.02 24.29
CA LYS A 124 -2.93 -5.41 24.02
C LYS A 124 -4.03 -5.50 22.97
N GLU A 125 -5.09 -4.70 23.10
CA GLU A 125 -6.16 -4.62 22.10
C GLU A 125 -5.61 -4.24 20.72
N LEU A 126 -4.73 -3.23 20.63
CA LEU A 126 -4.10 -2.84 19.37
C LEU A 126 -3.32 -3.99 18.73
N PHE A 127 -2.53 -4.74 19.51
CA PHE A 127 -1.74 -5.84 18.98
C PHE A 127 -2.60 -7.03 18.56
N GLU A 128 -3.69 -7.32 19.28
CA GLU A 128 -4.68 -8.33 18.89
C GLU A 128 -5.41 -7.93 17.58
N ASP A 129 -5.80 -6.65 17.45
CA ASP A 129 -6.40 -6.12 16.23
C ASP A 129 -5.44 -6.29 15.03
N MET A 130 -4.16 -5.94 15.20
CA MET A 130 -3.14 -6.13 14.16
C MET A 130 -2.89 -7.60 13.83
N ASP A 131 -2.90 -8.48 14.83
CA ASP A 131 -2.73 -9.94 14.63
C ASP A 131 -3.86 -10.51 13.78
N SER A 132 -5.09 -10.06 14.01
CA SER A 132 -6.27 -10.47 13.26
C SER A 132 -6.21 -10.13 11.76
N LEU A 133 -5.40 -9.13 11.38
CA LEU A 133 -5.23 -8.69 9.99
C LEU A 133 -4.19 -9.54 9.23
N LYS A 134 -3.32 -10.27 9.91
CA LYS A 134 -2.24 -11.05 9.26
C LYS A 134 -2.74 -11.97 8.14
N PRO A 135 -3.84 -12.75 8.31
CA PRO A 135 -4.31 -13.64 7.25
C PRO A 135 -4.73 -12.88 6.00
N ALA A 136 -5.40 -11.73 6.15
CA ALA A 136 -5.85 -10.91 5.03
C ALA A 136 -4.66 -10.27 4.28
N ILE A 137 -3.62 -9.86 4.99
CA ILE A 137 -2.37 -9.36 4.38
C ILE A 137 -1.70 -10.48 3.58
N ALA A 138 -1.58 -11.68 4.15
CA ALA A 138 -0.97 -12.83 3.49
C ALA A 138 -1.74 -13.26 2.23
N GLU A 139 -3.08 -13.27 2.28
CA GLU A 139 -3.93 -13.56 1.12
C GLU A 139 -3.71 -12.53 0.01
N LYS A 140 -3.71 -11.23 0.35
CA LYS A 140 -3.47 -10.15 -0.62
C LYS A 140 -2.08 -10.24 -1.27
N GLU A 141 -1.07 -10.62 -0.51
CA GLU A 141 0.28 -10.82 -1.04
C GLU A 141 0.34 -12.01 -2.00
N GLN A 142 -0.32 -13.13 -1.66
CA GLN A 142 -0.42 -14.30 -2.53
C GLN A 142 -1.18 -13.97 -3.82
N GLU A 143 -2.30 -13.26 -3.75
CA GLU A 143 -3.04 -12.76 -4.91
C GLU A 143 -2.14 -11.91 -5.81
N ARG A 144 -1.38 -10.97 -5.23
CA ARG A 144 -0.44 -10.11 -5.97
C ARG A 144 0.64 -10.93 -6.68
N LEU A 145 1.21 -11.94 -5.99
CA LEU A 145 2.22 -12.82 -6.59
C LEU A 145 1.65 -13.68 -7.71
N GLN A 146 0.43 -14.19 -7.55
CA GLN A 146 -0.28 -14.93 -8.60
C GLN A 146 -0.55 -14.04 -9.82
N LEU A 147 -1.03 -12.82 -9.61
CA LEU A 147 -1.22 -11.83 -10.67
C LEU A 147 0.08 -11.53 -11.41
N LYS A 148 1.19 -11.30 -10.68
CA LYS A 148 2.51 -11.08 -11.29
C LYS A 148 2.95 -12.26 -12.15
N ARG A 149 2.76 -13.50 -11.67
CA ARG A 149 3.07 -14.72 -12.45
C ARG A 149 2.21 -14.84 -13.71
N MET A 150 0.90 -14.62 -13.59
CA MET A 150 -0.01 -14.66 -14.75
C MET A 150 0.37 -13.59 -15.79
N GLN A 151 0.72 -12.38 -15.34
CA GLN A 151 1.17 -11.31 -16.22
C GLN A 151 2.48 -11.68 -16.92
N GLN A 152 3.48 -12.18 -16.19
CA GLN A 152 4.74 -12.64 -16.78
C GLN A 152 4.53 -13.78 -17.79
N GLU A 153 3.64 -14.73 -17.50
CA GLU A 153 3.30 -15.81 -18.44
C GLU A 153 2.63 -15.26 -19.71
N GLN A 154 1.71 -14.30 -19.59
CA GLN A 154 1.07 -13.65 -20.73
C GLN A 154 2.08 -12.90 -21.60
N VAL A 155 2.97 -12.12 -20.99
CA VAL A 155 4.05 -11.41 -21.69
C VAL A 155 4.97 -12.42 -22.39
N SER A 156 5.37 -13.49 -21.70
CA SER A 156 6.22 -14.53 -22.28
C SER A 156 5.57 -15.20 -23.50
N LYS A 157 4.27 -15.49 -23.46
CA LYS A 157 3.53 -16.05 -24.61
C LYS A 157 3.46 -15.05 -25.76
N ALA A 158 3.25 -13.77 -25.48
CA ALA A 158 3.21 -12.72 -26.51
C ALA A 158 4.58 -12.52 -27.19
N LEU A 159 5.68 -12.74 -26.46
CA LEU A 159 7.04 -12.63 -26.97
C LEU A 159 7.54 -13.86 -27.72
N GLU A 160 6.89 -15.03 -27.59
CA GLU A 160 7.31 -16.29 -28.21
C GLU A 160 7.51 -16.19 -29.74
N PRO A 161 6.62 -15.55 -30.53
CA PRO A 161 6.81 -15.41 -31.98
C PRO A 161 8.06 -14.61 -32.33
N VAL A 162 8.37 -13.57 -31.54
CA VAL A 162 9.54 -12.70 -31.77
C VAL A 162 10.81 -13.42 -31.35
N SER A 163 10.79 -14.12 -30.20
CA SER A 163 11.91 -14.96 -29.75
C SER A 163 12.28 -16.02 -30.79
N LYS A 164 11.31 -16.72 -31.37
CA LYS A 164 11.55 -17.72 -32.44
C LYS A 164 12.15 -17.11 -33.71
N ARG A 165 11.73 -15.89 -34.07
CA ARG A 165 12.26 -15.17 -35.25
C ARG A 165 13.69 -14.67 -35.03
N LEU A 166 14.00 -14.20 -33.82
CA LEU A 166 15.34 -13.77 -33.44
C LEU A 166 16.29 -14.94 -33.23
N GLY A 167 15.77 -16.11 -32.83
CA GLY A 167 16.61 -17.23 -32.37
C GLY A 167 17.26 -16.96 -31.01
N GLU A 168 16.73 -15.99 -30.27
CA GLU A 168 17.25 -15.51 -28.99
C GLU A 168 16.21 -15.73 -27.88
N THR A 169 16.66 -16.00 -26.66
CA THR A 169 15.79 -16.05 -25.48
C THR A 169 15.48 -14.64 -25.00
N LEU A 170 14.19 -14.31 -24.91
CA LEU A 170 13.73 -13.02 -24.41
C LEU A 170 13.25 -13.17 -22.96
N VAL A 171 13.78 -12.33 -22.07
CA VAL A 171 13.39 -12.28 -20.66
C VAL A 171 12.56 -11.01 -20.45
N PRO A 172 11.28 -11.11 -20.05
CA PRO A 172 10.46 -9.94 -19.74
C PRO A 172 11.15 -9.04 -18.72
N ILE A 173 11.05 -7.73 -18.92
CA ILE A 173 11.64 -6.75 -18.00
C ILE A 173 10.98 -6.84 -16.63
N ASP A 174 11.78 -6.88 -15.56
CA ASP A 174 11.32 -6.56 -14.20
C ASP A 174 11.51 -5.05 -14.01
N GLY A 175 10.61 -4.37 -13.31
CA GLY A 175 10.46 -2.89 -13.30
C GLY A 175 11.70 -2.04 -12.95
N ASP A 176 12.83 -2.65 -12.60
CA ASP A 176 14.08 -2.01 -12.17
C ASP A 176 15.11 -1.77 -13.30
N VAL A 177 14.74 -1.91 -14.58
CA VAL A 177 15.70 -1.69 -15.68
C VAL A 177 16.01 -0.20 -15.86
N LYS A 178 17.28 0.16 -15.66
CA LYS A 178 17.77 1.53 -15.88
C LYS A 178 17.86 1.83 -17.38
N LEU A 179 16.96 2.64 -17.93
CA LEU A 179 16.95 2.94 -19.37
C LEU A 179 17.70 4.21 -19.77
N THR A 180 18.15 5.04 -18.83
CA THR A 180 18.80 6.33 -19.12
C THR A 180 19.98 6.20 -20.09
N GLY A 181 20.01 7.07 -21.11
CA GLY A 181 21.07 7.10 -22.12
C GLY A 181 20.53 7.13 -23.56
N LYS A 182 21.45 7.04 -24.53
CA LYS A 182 21.13 6.95 -25.95
C LYS A 182 21.02 5.50 -26.41
N TRP A 183 20.01 5.25 -27.23
CA TRP A 183 19.69 3.94 -27.78
C TRP A 183 19.46 4.04 -29.26
N ASP A 184 20.20 3.24 -30.02
CA ASP A 184 19.94 3.03 -31.44
C ASP A 184 18.78 2.04 -31.57
N VAL A 185 17.77 2.43 -32.34
CA VAL A 185 16.52 1.69 -32.48
C VAL A 185 16.41 1.14 -33.88
N LYS A 186 16.36 -0.18 -33.99
CA LYS A 186 16.05 -0.88 -35.23
C LYS A 186 14.62 -1.37 -35.20
N ILE A 187 13.78 -0.82 -36.08
CA ILE A 187 12.39 -1.24 -36.25
C ILE A 187 12.38 -2.35 -37.30
N VAL A 188 11.91 -3.53 -36.92
CA VAL A 188 11.84 -4.71 -37.77
C VAL A 188 10.38 -5.02 -38.06
N ALA A 189 9.93 -4.60 -39.25
CA ALA A 189 8.59 -4.88 -39.76
C ALA A 189 8.56 -6.18 -40.60
N PRO A 190 7.37 -6.78 -40.82
CA PRO A 190 7.22 -8.01 -41.60
C PRO A 190 7.70 -7.91 -43.05
N ASP A 191 7.72 -6.71 -43.61
CA ASP A 191 8.17 -6.43 -44.98
C ASP A 191 9.70 -6.43 -45.14
N GLY A 192 10.43 -6.59 -44.04
CA GLY A 192 11.88 -6.71 -44.01
C GLY A 192 12.62 -5.42 -44.31
N LYS A 193 11.96 -4.25 -44.34
CA LYS A 193 12.63 -2.96 -44.50
C LYS A 193 12.97 -2.39 -43.12
N PRO A 194 14.23 -2.51 -42.66
CA PRO A 194 14.61 -1.95 -41.37
C PRO A 194 14.57 -0.41 -41.45
N ALA A 195 13.81 0.20 -40.55
CA ALA A 195 13.97 1.62 -40.24
C ALA A 195 14.89 1.75 -39.02
N THR A 196 15.81 2.71 -39.06
CA THR A 196 16.69 3.02 -37.93
C THR A 196 16.29 4.38 -37.38
N ASN A 197 16.12 4.48 -36.07
CA ASN A 197 15.89 5.70 -35.32
C ASN A 197 16.86 5.76 -34.14
N GLN A 198 16.92 6.90 -33.46
CA GLN A 198 17.59 7.03 -32.18
C GLN A 198 16.61 7.53 -31.11
N TYR A 199 16.62 6.89 -29.95
CA TYR A 199 15.89 7.34 -28.76
C TYR A 199 16.87 7.79 -27.69
N THR A 200 16.56 8.89 -27.01
CA THR A 200 17.30 9.35 -25.83
C THR A 200 16.40 9.27 -24.61
N PHE A 201 16.67 8.34 -23.72
CA PHE A 201 15.99 8.23 -22.42
C PHE A 201 16.66 9.20 -21.45
N ILE A 202 15.95 10.28 -21.12
CA ILE A 202 16.46 11.40 -20.33
C ILE A 202 16.46 11.05 -18.84
N ASP A 203 15.37 10.43 -18.38
CA ASP A 203 15.16 10.00 -17.00
C ASP A 203 14.28 8.73 -16.98
N GLN A 204 13.69 8.39 -15.83
CA GLN A 204 12.86 7.19 -15.67
C GLN A 204 11.45 7.32 -16.27
N GLU A 205 11.05 8.53 -16.68
CA GLU A 205 9.70 8.83 -17.14
C GLU A 205 9.66 9.53 -18.50
N THR A 206 10.80 10.05 -18.98
CA THR A 206 10.88 10.87 -20.19
C THR A 206 11.90 10.32 -21.18
N PHE A 207 11.48 10.15 -22.43
CA PHE A 207 12.38 9.88 -23.54
C PHE A 207 12.09 10.80 -24.72
N GLU A 208 13.06 10.95 -25.60
CA GLU A 208 12.96 11.74 -26.82
C GLU A 208 13.18 10.86 -28.04
N ALA A 209 12.23 10.90 -28.97
CA ALA A 209 12.29 10.18 -30.25
C ALA A 209 12.53 11.14 -31.42
N GLU A 210 13.31 10.69 -32.40
CA GLU A 210 13.55 11.42 -33.65
C GLU A 210 12.35 11.39 -34.61
N SER A 211 12.33 12.30 -35.58
CA SER A 211 11.14 12.68 -36.38
C SER A 211 10.61 11.63 -37.37
N SER A 212 11.17 10.42 -37.40
CA SER A 212 10.82 9.35 -38.36
C SER A 212 10.23 8.10 -37.72
N ASP A 213 9.78 8.16 -36.46
CA ASP A 213 9.23 7.00 -35.78
C ASP A 213 7.75 6.69 -36.13
N PRO A 214 7.41 5.44 -36.51
CA PRO A 214 6.03 5.07 -36.80
C PRO A 214 5.17 4.89 -35.54
N PHE A 215 5.77 4.72 -34.37
CA PHE A 215 5.09 4.54 -33.09
C PHE A 215 5.01 5.83 -32.29
N PHE A 216 6.02 6.68 -32.38
CA PHE A 216 6.19 7.84 -31.51
C PHE A 216 6.25 9.16 -32.29
N LYS A 217 5.74 10.24 -31.68
CA LYS A 217 5.88 11.57 -32.26
C LYS A 217 7.31 12.08 -32.05
N SER A 218 7.79 12.98 -32.90
CA SER A 218 9.08 13.65 -32.64
C SER A 218 9.03 14.43 -31.32
N GLY A 219 10.12 14.38 -30.56
CA GLY A 219 10.33 15.18 -29.36
C GLY A 219 10.11 14.41 -28.06
N LYS A 220 10.08 15.15 -26.94
CA LYS A 220 9.99 14.61 -25.59
C LYS A 220 8.61 14.04 -25.29
N GLN A 221 8.59 12.83 -24.76
CA GLN A 221 7.40 12.06 -24.48
C GLN A 221 7.55 11.32 -23.17
N TRP A 222 6.43 11.16 -22.47
CA TRP A 222 6.37 10.37 -21.26
C TRP A 222 6.31 8.87 -21.59
N PHE A 223 6.99 8.08 -20.79
CA PHE A 223 6.90 6.62 -20.81
C PHE A 223 6.87 6.05 -19.39
N SER A 224 6.40 4.82 -19.27
CA SER A 224 6.50 4.02 -18.04
C SER A 224 6.83 2.58 -18.39
N VAL A 225 7.64 1.94 -17.55
CA VAL A 225 8.01 0.53 -17.68
C VAL A 225 7.66 -0.18 -16.38
N SER A 226 6.94 -1.29 -16.48
CA SER A 226 6.62 -2.15 -15.35
C SER A 226 6.31 -3.56 -15.85
N ASP A 227 6.84 -4.57 -15.16
CA ASP A 227 6.43 -5.98 -15.27
C ASP A 227 6.22 -6.47 -16.72
N GLY A 228 7.26 -6.34 -17.54
CA GLY A 228 7.27 -6.80 -18.93
C GLY A 228 6.45 -5.95 -19.89
N ALA A 229 6.03 -4.75 -19.47
CA ALA A 229 5.33 -3.80 -20.31
C ALA A 229 6.05 -2.45 -20.33
N MET A 230 6.02 -1.79 -21.48
CA MET A 230 6.35 -0.38 -21.63
C MET A 230 5.16 0.34 -22.26
N VAL A 231 4.79 1.49 -21.71
CA VAL A 231 3.73 2.33 -22.26
C VAL A 231 4.30 3.70 -22.56
N ALA A 232 4.07 4.20 -23.76
CA ALA A 232 4.47 5.54 -24.18
C ALA A 232 3.38 6.13 -25.09
N ILE A 233 2.85 7.29 -24.69
CA ILE A 233 1.76 8.05 -25.36
C ILE A 233 0.75 7.16 -26.09
N GLY A 234 -0.03 6.38 -25.32
CA GLY A 234 -1.13 5.57 -25.86
C GLY A 234 -0.72 4.33 -26.66
N ALA A 235 0.59 4.09 -26.86
CA ALA A 235 1.12 2.85 -27.39
C ALA A 235 1.62 1.96 -26.24
N GLY A 236 1.15 0.72 -26.20
CA GLY A 236 1.61 -0.30 -25.28
C GLY A 236 2.54 -1.29 -25.98
N PHE A 237 3.59 -1.71 -25.28
CA PHE A 237 4.56 -2.67 -25.75
C PHE A 237 4.76 -3.75 -24.70
N HIS A 238 4.92 -5.00 -25.12
CA HIS A 238 5.61 -6.02 -24.35
C HIS A 238 7.11 -5.74 -24.41
N ALA A 239 7.76 -5.67 -23.26
CA ALA A 239 9.14 -5.27 -23.11
C ALA A 239 9.97 -6.41 -22.52
N ALA A 240 11.06 -6.75 -23.19
CA ALA A 240 11.98 -7.80 -22.77
C ALA A 240 13.43 -7.42 -23.06
N MET A 241 14.35 -8.01 -22.30
CA MET A 241 15.78 -7.96 -22.57
C MET A 241 16.21 -9.26 -23.25
N ASN A 242 17.17 -9.18 -24.16
CA ASN A 242 17.88 -10.36 -24.65
C ASN A 242 19.19 -10.59 -23.87
N SER A 243 19.98 -11.60 -24.26
CA SER A 243 21.27 -11.91 -23.65
C SER A 243 22.34 -10.82 -23.81
N ASP A 244 22.15 -9.90 -24.75
CA ASP A 244 23.12 -8.88 -25.15
C ASP A 244 22.79 -7.50 -24.54
N ASP A 245 21.94 -7.46 -23.52
CA ASP A 245 21.43 -6.23 -22.90
C ASP A 245 20.68 -5.30 -23.89
N ALA A 246 20.16 -5.86 -24.98
CA ALA A 246 19.30 -5.15 -25.92
C ALA A 246 17.85 -5.19 -25.44
N LEU A 247 17.20 -4.03 -25.47
CA LEU A 247 15.79 -3.88 -25.15
C LEU A 247 14.94 -4.20 -26.38
N ILE A 248 14.08 -5.20 -26.27
CA ILE A 248 13.12 -5.59 -27.29
C ILE A 248 11.74 -5.10 -26.88
N LEU A 249 11.13 -4.28 -27.74
CA LEU A 249 9.76 -3.81 -27.57
C LEU A 249 8.88 -4.40 -28.67
N VAL A 250 7.80 -5.06 -28.28
CA VAL A 250 6.82 -5.66 -29.20
C VAL A 250 5.48 -4.95 -29.00
N PRO A 251 4.94 -4.22 -30.00
CA PRO A 251 3.65 -3.56 -29.87
C PRO A 251 2.54 -4.54 -29.48
N THR A 252 1.70 -4.18 -28.51
CA THR A 252 0.61 -5.05 -28.04
C THR A 252 -0.47 -5.29 -29.08
N ASN A 253 -0.60 -4.39 -30.06
CA ASN A 253 -1.57 -4.47 -31.16
C ASN A 253 -1.00 -5.10 -32.45
N ASP A 254 0.33 -5.23 -32.57
CA ASP A 254 1.00 -5.83 -33.71
C ASP A 254 2.25 -6.62 -33.26
N PRO A 255 2.08 -7.92 -32.94
CA PRO A 255 3.19 -8.77 -32.50
C PRO A 255 4.12 -9.17 -33.65
N THR A 256 3.86 -8.71 -34.88
CA THR A 256 4.68 -9.04 -36.04
C THR A 256 5.80 -8.04 -36.27
N THR A 257 5.67 -6.84 -35.73
CA THR A 257 6.69 -5.79 -35.70
C THR A 257 7.37 -5.79 -34.33
N TYR A 258 8.68 -5.52 -34.28
CA TYR A 258 9.36 -5.28 -33.01
C TYR A 258 10.44 -4.22 -33.16
N LEU A 259 10.77 -3.56 -32.05
CA LEU A 259 11.85 -2.61 -31.95
C LEU A 259 12.98 -3.28 -31.17
N ARG A 260 14.18 -3.28 -31.73
CA ARG A 260 15.42 -3.68 -31.04
C ARG A 260 16.21 -2.42 -30.72
N LEU A 261 16.34 -2.13 -29.44
CA LEU A 261 17.06 -0.98 -28.91
C LEU A 261 18.40 -1.47 -28.36
N THR A 262 19.49 -0.86 -28.84
CA THR A 262 20.85 -1.14 -28.38
C THR A 262 21.48 0.14 -27.86
N ARG A 263 22.06 0.13 -26.65
CA ARG A 263 22.74 1.31 -26.09
C ARG A 263 23.90 1.73 -26.98
N THR A 264 23.98 3.04 -27.23
CA THR A 264 25.03 3.66 -28.04
C THR A 264 26.23 4.10 -27.18
N ASP A 265 26.05 4.20 -25.86
CA ASP A 265 27.05 4.68 -24.90
C ASP A 265 27.41 3.60 -23.85
N ILE A 266 28.68 3.16 -23.86
CA ILE A 266 29.45 2.78 -22.65
C ILE A 266 30.48 3.88 -22.43
#